data_AF-A0A968SAS1-F1
#
_entry.id   AF-A0A968SAS1-F1
#
_cell.length_a   1.000
_cell.length_b   1.000
_cell.length_c   1.000
_cell.angle_alpha   90.00
_cell.angle_beta   90.00
_cell.angle_gamma   90.00
#
_symmetry.space_group_name_H-M   'P 1'
#
loop_
_entity.id
_entity.type
_entity.pdbx_description
1 polymer ?
#
loop_
_entity_poly.entity_id
_entity_poly.type
_entity_poly.pdbx_seq_one_letter_code
_entity_poly.pdbx_strand_id
1 'polypeptide(L)'
;MDSQKFIDLQLLPLLVQQTTQLLEAASDQLSQIQWTDSEANTDSGFSKLACQKFEEAFHQSDCLNIRLLETKTPDIQIIFIDDQDSQFRKKIELKSCKNSKSRVAGIIPGSTISKLDLNTWVIFCRRSLNNSKFEFRYGRYYLGITLGETDLFQDRSPRPRLSWDKYQRTDEIPKVELIVKDKEWVKRYARAAINRIFRGSKSWQDDLVR
;
A
#
# COMPACT_ATOMS: atom_id res chain seq x y z
N MET A 1 -19.28 -16.71 -12.68
CA MET A 1 -18.68 -15.38 -12.45
C MET A 1 -17.36 -15.34 -13.19
N ASP A 2 -17.02 -14.26 -13.88
CA ASP A 2 -15.70 -14.10 -14.52
C ASP A 2 -14.60 -14.23 -13.46
N SER A 3 -13.61 -15.13 -13.66
CA SER A 3 -12.50 -15.39 -12.74
C SER A 3 -11.80 -14.09 -12.34
N GLN A 4 -11.65 -13.15 -13.28
CA GLN A 4 -11.03 -11.86 -13.00
C GLN A 4 -11.83 -11.04 -11.98
N LYS A 5 -13.16 -10.96 -12.16
CA LYS A 5 -14.05 -10.25 -11.24
C LYS A 5 -14.12 -10.92 -9.86
N PHE A 6 -14.15 -12.25 -9.84
CA PHE A 6 -14.12 -13.01 -8.58
C PHE A 6 -12.83 -12.71 -7.81
N ILE A 7 -11.67 -12.78 -8.48
CA ILE A 7 -10.38 -12.44 -7.88
C ILE A 7 -10.38 -11.01 -7.34
N ASP A 8 -10.82 -10.04 -8.14
CA ASP A 8 -10.69 -8.62 -7.77
C ASP A 8 -11.64 -8.14 -6.68
N LEU A 9 -12.85 -8.71 -6.64
CA LEU A 9 -13.94 -8.22 -5.80
C LEU A 9 -14.27 -9.13 -4.62
N GLN A 10 -13.77 -10.37 -4.59
CA GLN A 10 -14.06 -11.31 -3.52
C GLN A 10 -12.79 -11.92 -2.92
N LEU A 11 -12.01 -12.65 -3.72
CA LEU A 11 -10.87 -13.40 -3.21
C LEU A 11 -9.75 -12.48 -2.71
N LEU A 12 -9.24 -11.57 -3.54
CA LEU A 12 -8.13 -10.69 -3.15
C LEU A 12 -8.46 -9.79 -1.94
N PRO A 13 -9.65 -9.15 -1.84
CA PRO A 13 -10.04 -8.41 -0.64
C PRO A 13 -10.02 -9.27 0.65
N LEU A 14 -10.55 -10.50 0.57
CA LEU A 14 -10.55 -11.45 1.68
C LEU A 14 -9.12 -11.82 2.10
N LEU A 15 -8.27 -12.17 1.12
CA LEU A 15 -6.89 -12.56 1.37
C LEU A 15 -6.08 -11.41 1.95
N VAL A 16 -6.28 -10.16 1.51
CA VAL A 16 -5.61 -8.99 2.07
C VAL A 16 -5.98 -8.83 3.56
N GLN A 17 -7.25 -8.95 3.91
CA GLN A 17 -7.70 -8.88 5.29
C GLN A 17 -7.07 -9.99 6.15
N GLN A 18 -7.18 -11.24 5.71
CA GLN A 18 -6.63 -12.41 6.41
C GLN A 18 -5.10 -12.31 6.56
N THR A 19 -4.39 -11.93 5.50
CA THR A 19 -2.93 -11.69 5.54
C THR A 19 -2.59 -10.64 6.59
N THR A 20 -3.38 -9.57 6.68
CA THR A 20 -3.15 -8.50 7.66
C THR A 20 -3.38 -8.99 9.09
N GLN A 21 -4.40 -9.81 9.33
CA GLN A 21 -4.65 -10.44 10.63
C GLN A 21 -3.53 -11.41 11.03
N LEU A 22 -3.05 -12.23 10.09
CA LEU A 22 -1.94 -13.15 10.32
C LEU A 22 -0.62 -12.41 10.59
N LEU A 23 -0.39 -11.28 9.92
CA LEU A 23 0.75 -10.41 10.22
C LEU A 23 0.65 -9.80 11.62
N GLU A 24 -0.52 -9.34 12.03
CA GLU A 24 -0.76 -8.79 13.37
C GLU A 24 -0.51 -9.84 14.47
N ALA A 25 -0.90 -11.09 14.22
CA ALA A 25 -0.61 -12.22 15.11
C ALA A 25 0.87 -12.64 15.13
N ALA A 26 1.66 -12.28 14.10
CA ALA A 26 3.06 -12.66 13.94
C ALA A 26 4.05 -11.65 14.58
N SER A 27 3.66 -10.98 15.66
CA SER A 27 4.46 -9.95 16.33
C SER A 27 5.87 -10.43 16.70
N ASP A 28 6.02 -11.67 17.14
CA ASP A 28 7.32 -12.25 17.48
C ASP A 28 8.23 -12.33 16.26
N GLN A 29 7.70 -12.81 15.12
CA GLN A 29 8.46 -12.87 13.86
C GLN A 29 8.82 -11.46 13.36
N LEU A 30 7.91 -10.49 13.50
CA LEU A 30 8.14 -9.09 13.11
C LEU A 30 9.24 -8.43 13.94
N SER A 31 9.37 -8.79 15.22
CA SER A 31 10.41 -8.27 16.12
C SER A 31 11.82 -8.73 15.72
N GLN A 32 11.94 -9.89 15.06
CA GLN A 32 13.21 -10.44 14.56
C GLN A 32 13.67 -9.83 13.23
N ILE A 33 12.81 -9.05 12.56
CA ILE A 33 13.15 -8.41 11.28
C ILE A 33 14.09 -7.24 11.50
N GLN A 34 15.13 -7.14 10.68
CA GLN A 34 15.96 -5.94 10.58
C GLN A 34 15.21 -4.86 9.81
N TRP A 35 14.60 -3.93 10.54
CA TRP A 35 13.89 -2.79 9.98
C TRP A 35 14.86 -1.68 9.57
N THR A 36 14.72 -1.19 8.35
CA THR A 36 15.44 -0.01 7.87
C THR A 36 14.70 1.28 8.28
N ASP A 37 15.45 2.35 8.52
CA ASP A 37 14.89 3.64 8.94
C ASP A 37 14.29 4.46 7.79
N SER A 38 14.55 4.05 6.55
CA SER A 38 14.46 4.95 5.40
C SER A 38 13.22 4.73 4.54
N GLU A 39 12.88 3.50 4.13
CA GLU A 39 11.72 3.23 3.27
C GLU A 39 11.27 1.75 3.38
N ALA A 40 9.96 1.48 3.28
CA ALA A 40 9.40 0.13 3.43
C ALA A 40 9.82 -0.86 2.32
N ASN A 41 10.21 -0.35 1.15
CA ASN A 41 10.71 -1.12 0.00
C ASN A 41 12.10 -1.75 0.24
N THR A 42 12.83 -1.33 1.27
CA THR A 42 14.12 -1.94 1.68
C THR A 42 13.97 -2.91 2.85
N ASP A 43 12.77 -3.02 3.46
CA ASP A 43 12.47 -3.94 4.56
C ASP A 43 12.25 -5.38 4.04
N SER A 44 13.28 -5.99 3.46
CA SER A 44 13.19 -7.30 2.80
C SER A 44 12.65 -8.42 3.69
N GLY A 45 12.88 -8.35 5.01
CA GLY A 45 12.31 -9.29 5.98
C GLY A 45 10.79 -9.15 6.12
N PHE A 46 10.27 -7.92 6.11
CA PHE A 46 8.82 -7.68 6.17
C PHE A 46 8.14 -8.16 4.91
N SER A 47 8.72 -7.88 3.74
CA SER A 47 8.21 -8.37 2.45
C SER A 47 8.13 -9.89 2.40
N LYS A 48 9.17 -10.59 2.87
CA LYS A 48 9.20 -12.06 2.91
C LYS A 48 8.12 -12.62 3.84
N LEU A 49 8.00 -12.07 5.05
CA LEU A 49 6.97 -12.49 6.00
C LEU A 49 5.56 -12.24 5.44
N ALA A 50 5.33 -11.10 4.79
CA ALA A 50 4.05 -10.77 4.18
C ALA A 50 3.67 -11.74 3.05
N CYS A 51 4.62 -12.15 2.18
CA CYS A 51 4.39 -13.21 1.21
C CYS A 51 4.01 -14.54 1.86
N GLN A 52 4.75 -14.95 2.90
CA GLN A 52 4.45 -16.19 3.65
C GLN A 52 3.06 -16.16 4.29
N LYS A 53 2.68 -15.03 4.90
CA LYS A 53 1.33 -14.87 5.49
C LYS A 53 0.23 -14.79 4.45
N PHE A 54 0.53 -14.31 3.24
CA PHE A 54 -0.40 -14.35 2.13
C PHE A 54 -0.65 -15.76 1.62
N GLU A 55 0.40 -16.57 1.47
CA GLU A 55 0.28 -17.99 1.12
C GLU A 55 -0.52 -18.76 2.18
N GLU A 56 -0.25 -18.50 3.46
CA GLU A 56 -1.01 -19.06 4.59
C GLU A 56 -2.51 -18.68 4.51
N ALA A 57 -2.82 -17.40 4.30
CA ALA A 57 -4.20 -16.93 4.10
C ALA A 57 -4.87 -17.60 2.88
N PHE A 58 -4.14 -17.76 1.78
CA PHE A 58 -4.66 -18.42 0.59
C PHE A 58 -5.04 -19.88 0.87
N HIS A 59 -4.17 -20.63 1.55
CA HIS A 59 -4.45 -22.00 1.94
C HIS A 59 -5.64 -22.12 2.90
N GLN A 60 -5.85 -21.15 3.80
CA GLN A 60 -7.00 -21.11 4.70
C GLN A 60 -8.32 -20.69 4.02
N SER A 61 -8.26 -20.14 2.80
CA SER A 61 -9.46 -19.66 2.09
C SER A 61 -10.25 -20.77 1.39
N ASP A 62 -9.70 -22.00 1.31
CA ASP A 62 -10.31 -23.16 0.64
C ASP A 62 -10.85 -22.89 -0.77
N CYS A 63 -10.20 -21.98 -1.52
CA CYS A 63 -10.63 -21.61 -2.86
C CYS A 63 -10.30 -22.72 -3.88
N LEU A 64 -11.32 -23.44 -4.36
CA LEU A 64 -11.15 -24.61 -5.22
C LEU A 64 -10.83 -24.29 -6.70
N ASN A 65 -11.36 -23.17 -7.23
CA ASN A 65 -11.33 -22.87 -8.68
C ASN A 65 -10.20 -21.90 -9.08
N ILE A 66 -9.37 -21.51 -8.12
CA ILE A 66 -8.22 -20.64 -8.31
C ILE A 66 -7.05 -21.29 -7.59
N ARG A 67 -5.90 -21.40 -8.24
CA ARG A 67 -4.65 -21.83 -7.62
C ARG A 67 -3.69 -20.66 -7.50
N LEU A 68 -2.95 -20.63 -6.40
CA LEU A 68 -1.82 -19.72 -6.22
C LEU A 68 -0.57 -20.33 -6.86
N LEU A 69 -0.05 -19.69 -7.91
CA LEU A 69 1.15 -20.16 -8.60
C LEU A 69 2.42 -19.62 -7.95
N GLU A 70 2.41 -18.35 -7.56
CA GLU A 70 3.62 -17.67 -7.08
C GLU A 70 3.30 -16.42 -6.25
N THR A 71 4.11 -16.19 -5.20
CA THR A 71 4.27 -14.87 -4.58
C THR A 71 5.73 -14.38 -4.66
N LYS A 72 5.94 -13.07 -4.88
CA LYS A 72 7.29 -12.46 -4.97
C LYS A 72 7.37 -11.10 -4.28
N THR A 73 8.50 -10.83 -3.62
CA THR A 73 8.93 -9.56 -2.99
C THR A 73 9.41 -8.53 -4.02
N PRO A 74 9.54 -7.21 -3.73
CA PRO A 74 9.48 -6.51 -2.42
C PRO A 74 8.09 -6.09 -1.95
N ASP A 75 7.14 -5.92 -2.86
CA ASP A 75 5.70 -5.90 -2.53
C ASP A 75 5.18 -7.35 -2.54
N ILE A 76 3.89 -7.62 -2.33
CA ILE A 76 3.34 -8.97 -2.60
C ILE A 76 2.88 -9.00 -4.05
N GLN A 77 3.74 -9.47 -4.95
CA GLN A 77 3.36 -9.77 -6.33
C GLN A 77 2.78 -11.17 -6.38
N ILE A 78 1.61 -11.34 -7.00
CA ILE A 78 0.84 -12.59 -6.94
C ILE A 78 0.52 -13.04 -8.36
N ILE A 79 0.66 -14.33 -8.63
CA ILE A 79 0.14 -14.96 -9.86
C ILE A 79 -0.88 -16.02 -9.45
N PHE A 80 -2.14 -15.78 -9.82
CA PHE A 80 -3.20 -16.78 -9.76
C PHE A 80 -3.35 -17.47 -11.11
N ILE A 81 -3.85 -18.70 -11.09
CA ILE A 81 -4.27 -19.45 -12.28
C ILE A 81 -5.64 -20.06 -12.01
N ASP A 82 -6.56 -19.98 -12.98
CA ASP A 82 -7.87 -20.63 -12.88
C ASP A 82 -7.88 -22.03 -13.52
N ASP A 83 -9.04 -22.67 -13.54
CA ASP A 83 -9.24 -24.01 -14.13
C ASP A 83 -9.09 -24.03 -15.65
N GLN A 84 -9.05 -22.86 -16.30
CA GLN A 84 -8.81 -22.70 -17.74
C GLN A 84 -7.36 -22.36 -18.06
N ASP A 85 -6.46 -22.48 -17.05
CA ASP A 85 -5.06 -22.08 -17.12
C ASP A 85 -4.83 -20.59 -17.45
N SER A 86 -5.84 -19.74 -17.23
CA SER A 86 -5.70 -18.29 -17.40
C SER A 86 -4.93 -17.71 -16.22
N GLN A 87 -3.88 -16.93 -16.50
CA GLN A 87 -3.07 -16.30 -15.46
C GLN A 87 -3.55 -14.90 -15.10
N PHE A 88 -3.67 -14.63 -13.80
CA PHE A 88 -4.05 -13.33 -13.27
C PHE A 88 -2.95 -12.78 -12.37
N ARG A 89 -2.32 -11.69 -12.81
CA ARG A 89 -1.26 -11.00 -12.07
C ARG A 89 -1.86 -9.92 -11.18
N LYS A 90 -1.56 -9.98 -9.88
CA LYS A 90 -2.00 -9.01 -8.88
C LYS A 90 -0.83 -8.51 -8.06
N LYS A 91 -1.06 -7.38 -7.39
CA LYS A 91 -0.07 -6.74 -6.53
C LYS A 91 -0.76 -6.21 -5.27
N ILE A 92 -0.14 -6.42 -4.12
CA ILE A 92 -0.45 -5.72 -2.87
C ILE A 92 0.80 -4.93 -2.49
N GLU A 93 0.66 -3.62 -2.35
CA GLU A 93 1.74 -2.73 -1.96
C GLU A 93 1.97 -2.77 -0.45
N LEU A 94 3.23 -2.85 -0.05
CA LEU A 94 3.63 -2.89 1.35
C LEU A 94 4.15 -1.51 1.78
N LYS A 95 3.62 -1.01 2.89
CA LYS A 95 4.06 0.24 3.51
C LYS A 95 4.42 0.01 4.97
N SER A 96 5.41 0.75 5.45
CA SER A 96 5.84 0.70 6.84
C SER A 96 6.17 2.11 7.33
N CYS A 97 5.86 2.41 8.59
CA CYS A 97 6.28 3.65 9.23
C CYS A 97 6.61 3.43 10.71
N LYS A 98 7.54 4.24 11.25
CA LYS A 98 7.80 4.31 12.69
C LYS A 98 6.88 5.33 13.33
N ASN A 99 6.34 4.99 14.50
CA ASN A 99 5.58 5.92 15.34
C ASN A 99 6.55 6.96 15.92
N SER A 100 6.65 8.13 15.29
CA SER A 100 7.53 9.23 15.71
C SER A 100 6.73 10.30 16.43
N LYS A 101 7.31 10.87 17.50
CA LYS A 101 6.77 12.04 18.21
C LYS A 101 6.86 13.34 17.40
N SER A 102 7.64 13.39 16.33
CA SER A 102 8.01 14.63 15.60
C SER A 102 7.49 14.70 14.15
N ARG A 103 6.99 13.60 13.59
CA ARG A 103 6.24 13.62 12.31
C ARG A 103 4.76 13.60 12.64
N VAL A 104 3.90 14.13 11.76
CA VAL A 104 2.46 13.85 11.83
C VAL A 104 2.33 12.32 11.78
N ALA A 105 2.08 11.71 12.93
CA ALA A 105 2.27 10.28 13.15
C ALA A 105 1.44 9.52 12.11
N GLY A 106 2.08 8.63 11.35
CA GLY A 106 1.39 7.83 10.34
C GLY A 106 1.19 8.51 8.96
N ILE A 107 1.79 9.68 8.68
CA ILE A 107 1.84 10.20 7.30
C ILE A 107 3.18 9.89 6.64
N ILE A 108 3.15 9.15 5.53
CA ILE A 108 4.35 8.80 4.73
C ILE A 108 4.22 9.25 3.27
N PRO A 109 5.33 9.40 2.54
CA PRO A 109 5.30 9.51 1.08
C PRO A 109 4.71 8.24 0.45
N GLY A 110 3.84 8.44 -0.53
CA GLY A 110 3.28 7.39 -1.37
C GLY A 110 4.17 7.01 -2.55
N SER A 111 3.63 6.17 -3.44
CA SER A 111 4.18 5.84 -4.75
C SER A 111 4.14 7.02 -5.73
N THR A 112 5.02 7.00 -6.73
CA THR A 112 5.09 8.04 -7.77
C THR A 112 3.82 8.04 -8.63
N ILE A 113 3.31 9.24 -8.96
CA ILE A 113 2.02 9.37 -9.65
C ILE A 113 1.94 8.64 -11.00
N SER A 114 3.07 8.52 -11.70
CA SER A 114 3.16 7.92 -13.04
C SER A 114 2.89 6.41 -13.04
N LYS A 115 3.29 5.72 -11.96
CA LYS A 115 3.10 4.27 -11.78
C LYS A 115 1.99 3.94 -10.78
N LEU A 116 1.34 4.95 -10.22
CA LEU A 116 0.38 4.77 -9.15
C LEU A 116 -0.90 4.10 -9.69
N ASP A 117 -1.26 2.94 -9.18
CA ASP A 117 -2.63 2.41 -9.32
C ASP A 117 -3.42 2.74 -8.05
N LEU A 118 -4.47 3.54 -8.19
CA LEU A 118 -5.32 3.97 -7.07
C LEU A 118 -6.11 2.80 -6.46
N ASN A 119 -6.32 1.75 -7.25
CA ASN A 119 -7.08 0.57 -6.86
C ASN A 119 -6.18 -0.57 -6.39
N THR A 120 -4.86 -0.40 -6.34
CA THR A 120 -3.99 -1.42 -5.74
C THR A 120 -4.27 -1.53 -4.25
N TRP A 121 -4.26 -2.75 -3.72
CA TRP A 121 -4.38 -2.98 -2.27
C TRP A 121 -3.09 -2.59 -1.57
N VAL A 122 -3.20 -2.07 -0.34
CA VAL A 122 -2.08 -1.71 0.51
C VAL A 122 -2.23 -2.45 1.83
N ILE A 123 -1.14 -3.06 2.30
CA ILE A 123 -0.97 -3.46 3.69
C ILE A 123 0.05 -2.51 4.31
N PHE A 124 -0.38 -1.80 5.34
CA PHE A 124 0.42 -0.81 6.02
C PHE A 124 0.75 -1.35 7.42
N CYS A 125 2.03 -1.36 7.78
CA CYS A 125 2.55 -1.61 9.12
C CYS A 125 2.97 -0.30 9.81
N ARG A 126 2.45 -0.07 11.02
CA ARG A 126 2.95 0.98 11.93
C ARG A 126 3.67 0.31 13.08
N ARG A 127 4.94 0.66 13.27
CA ARG A 127 5.78 0.07 14.33
C ARG A 127 6.19 1.10 15.37
N SER A 128 6.26 0.67 16.62
CA SER A 128 6.87 1.44 17.72
C SER A 128 8.35 1.75 17.45
N LEU A 129 8.91 2.77 18.13
CA LEU A 129 10.30 3.21 17.93
C LEU A 129 11.33 2.10 18.16
N ASN A 130 11.05 1.21 19.12
CA ASN A 130 11.90 0.08 19.49
C ASN A 130 11.47 -1.24 18.81
N ASN A 131 10.57 -1.20 17.83
CA ASN A 131 10.02 -2.38 17.15
C ASN A 131 9.45 -3.46 18.09
N SER A 132 8.91 -3.06 19.26
CA SER A 132 8.29 -3.98 20.23
C SER A 132 6.78 -4.16 20.04
N LYS A 133 6.15 -3.23 19.33
CA LYS A 133 4.74 -3.23 18.98
C LYS A 133 4.57 -2.92 17.50
N PHE A 134 3.66 -3.65 16.87
CA PHE A 134 3.27 -3.53 15.48
C PHE A 134 1.76 -3.41 15.42
N GLU A 135 1.28 -2.50 14.59
CA GLU A 135 -0.13 -2.32 14.29
C GLU A 135 -0.28 -2.41 12.78
N PHE A 136 -1.38 -3.01 12.32
CA PHE A 136 -1.63 -3.19 10.91
C PHE A 136 -2.94 -2.56 10.48
N ARG A 137 -2.93 -2.00 9.27
CA ARG A 137 -4.10 -1.52 8.57
C ARG A 137 -3.99 -1.86 7.10
N TYR A 138 -5.12 -1.94 6.44
CA TYR A 138 -5.16 -2.26 5.02
C TYR A 138 -6.24 -1.47 4.28
N GLY A 139 -6.21 -1.52 2.96
CA GLY A 139 -7.19 -0.86 2.13
C GLY A 139 -6.70 -0.62 0.72
N ARG A 140 -7.61 -0.24 -0.16
CA ARG A 140 -7.23 0.28 -1.49
C ARG A 140 -6.39 1.55 -1.31
N TYR A 141 -5.43 1.75 -2.20
CA TYR A 141 -4.45 2.82 -2.10
C TYR A 141 -5.10 4.20 -1.93
N TYR A 142 -6.19 4.46 -2.65
CA TYR A 142 -6.90 5.74 -2.59
C TYR A 142 -7.41 6.13 -1.20
N LEU A 143 -7.69 5.16 -0.32
CA LEU A 143 -8.18 5.45 1.03
C LEU A 143 -7.13 6.23 1.83
N GLY A 144 -5.87 5.84 1.72
CA GLY A 144 -4.77 6.49 2.44
C GLY A 144 -4.44 7.89 1.95
N ILE A 145 -4.84 8.26 0.73
CA ILE A 145 -4.39 9.50 0.11
C ILE A 145 -4.81 10.72 0.93
N THR A 146 -3.81 11.53 1.25
CA THR A 146 -3.97 12.86 1.82
C THR A 146 -3.26 13.84 0.91
N LEU A 147 -4.00 14.86 0.47
CA LEU A 147 -3.46 15.93 -0.36
C LEU A 147 -3.20 17.13 0.55
N GLY A 148 -1.95 17.57 0.58
CA GLY A 148 -1.56 18.85 1.16
C GLY A 148 -1.71 19.98 0.15
N GLU A 149 -1.93 21.20 0.63
CA GLU A 149 -2.03 22.37 -0.24
C GLU A 149 -0.72 22.70 -0.98
N THR A 150 0.41 22.15 -0.51
CA THR A 150 1.77 22.43 -0.98
C THR A 150 2.58 21.14 -1.18
N ASP A 151 1.94 20.02 -1.54
CA ASP A 151 2.62 18.73 -1.74
C ASP A 151 3.81 18.86 -2.71
N LEU A 152 4.96 18.27 -2.37
CA LEU A 152 6.19 18.39 -3.14
C LEU A 152 6.22 17.37 -4.30
N PHE A 153 6.89 17.75 -5.39
CA PHE A 153 7.40 16.76 -6.32
C PHE A 153 8.62 16.13 -5.64
N GLN A 154 8.57 14.87 -5.20
CA GLN A 154 9.76 14.24 -4.63
C GLN A 154 10.37 13.32 -5.68
N ASP A 155 11.51 13.79 -6.20
CA ASP A 155 12.34 13.13 -7.20
C ASP A 155 11.59 12.81 -8.51
N ARG A 156 11.59 13.80 -9.42
CA ARG A 156 11.09 13.74 -10.81
C ARG A 156 9.60 13.38 -11.00
N SER A 157 8.83 13.14 -9.93
CA SER A 157 7.37 12.94 -9.98
C SER A 157 6.70 13.29 -8.64
N PRO A 158 5.48 13.85 -8.63
CA PRO A 158 4.76 14.07 -7.38
C PRO A 158 4.35 12.74 -6.75
N ARG A 159 4.38 12.70 -5.42
CA ARG A 159 3.95 11.56 -4.61
C ARG A 159 2.82 12.03 -3.68
N PRO A 160 1.61 11.43 -3.71
CA PRO A 160 0.63 11.67 -2.65
C PRO A 160 1.24 11.37 -1.30
N ARG A 161 0.75 12.02 -0.25
CA ARG A 161 0.98 11.54 1.11
C ARG A 161 -0.05 10.45 1.42
N LEU A 162 0.37 9.42 2.13
CA LEU A 162 -0.50 8.37 2.66
C LEU A 162 -0.64 8.55 4.16
N SER A 163 -1.88 8.60 4.65
CA SER A 163 -2.23 8.66 6.07
C SER A 163 -2.68 7.28 6.54
N TRP A 164 -1.97 6.78 7.54
CA TRP A 164 -2.29 5.57 8.31
C TRP A 164 -3.74 5.53 8.75
N ASP A 165 -4.23 6.63 9.32
CA ASP A 165 -5.52 6.67 10.01
C ASP A 165 -6.72 6.53 9.07
N LYS A 166 -6.52 6.68 7.75
CA LYS A 166 -7.57 6.51 6.75
C LYS A 166 -7.75 5.07 6.27
N TYR A 167 -6.77 4.20 6.53
CA TYR A 167 -6.88 2.78 6.19
C TYR A 167 -7.74 2.04 7.21
N GLN A 168 -8.27 0.90 6.78
CA GLN A 168 -9.14 0.03 7.56
C GLN A 168 -8.33 -0.77 8.58
N ARG A 169 -8.89 -0.96 9.78
CA ARG A 169 -8.40 -1.91 10.77
C ARG A 169 -8.61 -3.35 10.31
N THR A 170 -7.91 -4.28 10.94
CA THR A 170 -7.94 -5.72 10.63
C THR A 170 -9.31 -6.37 10.81
N ASP A 171 -10.17 -5.79 11.65
CA ASP A 171 -11.52 -6.27 11.97
C ASP A 171 -12.63 -5.67 11.08
N GLU A 172 -12.32 -4.69 10.24
CA GLU A 172 -13.31 -4.04 9.37
C GLU A 172 -13.56 -4.84 8.08
N ILE A 173 -14.75 -4.75 7.48
CA ILE A 173 -15.04 -5.42 6.20
C ILE A 173 -14.32 -4.69 5.05
N PRO A 174 -13.59 -5.38 4.15
CA PRO A 174 -12.88 -4.73 3.04
C PRO A 174 -13.77 -3.83 2.17
N LYS A 175 -13.36 -2.59 1.94
CA LYS A 175 -13.98 -1.66 0.98
C LYS A 175 -13.56 -2.02 -0.44
N VAL A 176 -14.50 -2.52 -1.23
CA VAL A 176 -14.25 -3.06 -2.58
C VAL A 176 -14.50 -2.05 -3.70
N GLU A 177 -14.92 -0.82 -3.36
CA GLU A 177 -15.19 0.23 -4.33
C GLU A 177 -13.91 0.59 -5.09
N LEU A 178 -14.03 0.66 -6.41
CA LEU A 178 -12.97 1.06 -7.32
C LEU A 178 -13.18 2.53 -7.72
N ILE A 179 -12.08 3.28 -7.79
CA ILE A 179 -12.11 4.65 -8.27
C ILE A 179 -11.42 4.76 -9.63
N VAL A 180 -11.96 5.64 -10.47
CA VAL A 180 -11.35 5.98 -11.75
C VAL A 180 -10.50 7.23 -11.56
N LYS A 181 -9.27 7.21 -12.05
CA LYS A 181 -8.45 8.43 -12.15
C LYS A 181 -9.17 9.41 -13.08
N ASP A 182 -9.65 10.51 -12.54
CA ASP A 182 -10.28 11.56 -13.32
C ASP A 182 -9.33 12.74 -13.60
N LYS A 183 -9.77 13.68 -14.43
CA LYS A 183 -9.01 14.90 -14.72
C LYS A 183 -8.83 15.77 -13.48
N GLU A 184 -9.71 15.66 -12.48
CA GLU A 184 -9.61 16.42 -11.23
C GLU A 184 -8.41 15.97 -10.39
N TRP A 185 -8.07 14.68 -10.41
CA TRP A 185 -6.86 14.17 -9.78
C TRP A 185 -5.61 14.90 -10.27
N VAL A 186 -5.45 15.06 -11.59
CA VAL A 186 -4.32 15.78 -12.20
C VAL A 186 -4.35 17.27 -11.84
N LYS A 187 -5.52 17.91 -11.94
CA LYS A 187 -5.68 19.33 -11.60
C LYS A 187 -5.31 19.64 -10.15
N ARG A 188 -5.61 18.73 -9.22
CA ARG A 188 -5.29 18.90 -7.79
C ARG A 188 -3.78 18.98 -7.54
N TYR A 189 -2.97 18.15 -8.22
CA TYR A 189 -1.51 18.24 -8.11
C TYR A 189 -0.95 19.49 -8.79
N ALA A 190 -1.51 19.89 -9.94
CA ALA A 190 -1.14 21.15 -10.57
C ALA A 190 -1.42 22.35 -9.64
N ARG A 191 -2.55 22.33 -8.93
CA ARG A 191 -2.89 23.37 -7.94
C ARG A 191 -1.92 23.39 -6.76
N ALA A 192 -1.53 22.22 -6.24
CA ALA A 192 -0.53 22.15 -5.18
C ALA A 192 0.82 22.75 -5.63
N ALA A 193 1.21 22.53 -6.89
CA ALA A 193 2.40 23.16 -7.49
C ALA A 193 2.31 24.70 -7.50
N ILE A 194 1.19 25.21 -8.01
CA ILE A 194 0.92 26.65 -8.07
C ILE A 194 0.94 27.27 -6.66
N ASN A 195 0.28 26.63 -5.69
CA ASN A 195 0.23 27.10 -4.31
C ASN A 195 1.61 27.20 -3.66
N ARG A 196 2.56 26.30 -3.96
CA ARG A 196 3.93 26.41 -3.45
C ARG A 196 4.62 27.68 -3.94
N ILE A 197 4.47 27.99 -5.23
CA ILE A 197 5.05 29.19 -5.86
C ILE A 197 4.47 30.44 -5.19
N PHE A 198 3.14 30.51 -5.05
CA PHE A 198 2.47 31.68 -4.46
C PHE A 198 2.78 31.87 -2.97
N ARG A 199 3.01 30.79 -2.21
CA ARG A 199 3.27 30.85 -0.76
C ARG A 199 4.75 30.97 -0.40
N GLY A 200 5.63 31.22 -1.36
CA GLY A 200 7.07 31.36 -1.12
C GLY A 200 7.75 30.08 -0.63
N SER A 201 7.07 28.93 -0.72
CA SER A 201 7.60 27.60 -0.37
C SER A 201 8.22 26.94 -1.60
N LYS A 202 9.01 27.71 -2.36
CA LYS A 202 9.61 27.26 -3.62
C LYS A 202 10.54 26.08 -3.39
N SER A 203 10.40 25.07 -4.23
CA SER A 203 11.36 23.97 -4.37
C SER A 203 12.34 24.30 -5.49
N TRP A 204 13.56 23.76 -5.44
CA TRP A 204 14.52 23.82 -6.54
C TRP A 204 13.94 23.31 -7.88
N GLN A 205 12.86 22.53 -7.82
CA GLN A 205 12.15 22.00 -8.99
C GLN A 205 11.27 23.04 -9.69
N ASP A 206 10.81 24.06 -8.95
CA ASP A 206 10.03 25.14 -9.52
C ASP A 206 10.91 26.04 -10.42
N ASP A 207 12.25 25.94 -10.30
CA ASP A 207 13.24 26.63 -11.14
C ASP A 207 13.56 25.87 -12.45
N LEU A 208 13.07 24.63 -12.62
CA LEU A 208 13.27 23.81 -13.82
C LEU A 208 12.25 24.11 -14.93
N VAL A 209 11.15 24.81 -14.61
CA VAL A 209 10.14 25.23 -15.58
C VAL A 209 10.44 26.68 -15.95
N ARG A 210 11.10 26.88 -17.09
CA ARG A 210 11.32 28.20 -17.72
C ARG A 210 10.23 28.51 -18.74
#